data_AF-A0A9D7H425-F1
#
_entry.id   AF-A0A9D7H425-F1
#
_cell.length_a   1.000
_cell.length_b   1.000
_cell.length_c   1.000
_cell.angle_alpha   90.00
_cell.angle_beta   90.00
_cell.angle_gamma   90.00
#
_symmetry.space_group_name_H-M   'P 1'
#
loop_
_entity.id
_entity.type
_entity.pdbx_description
1 polymer ?
#
loop_
_entity_poly.entity_id
_entity_poly.type
_entity_poly.pdbx_seq_one_letter_code
_entity_poly.pdbx_strand_id
1 'polypeptide(L)'
;MRRRSLGVKYRDELLSARIVRLEAEDPQGVIDRLEPFVNERRRERLLTVIGRRLDSVRVGFESPHDPHNGAAVIRSCEAFGVQRLHVMEQKERFLSAASVSKSAEKWIDVHTHGTIEEGVAALRGAACELVAAHPDGTLIPTDLAGIPRLALILGNERDGLARSS
;
A
#
# COMPACT_ATOMS: atom_id res chain seq x y z
N MET A 1 2.77 -3.88 24.00
CA MET A 1 4.09 -4.53 24.11
C MET A 1 4.63 -4.75 22.69
N ARG A 2 5.40 -3.79 22.15
CA ARG A 2 5.53 -3.60 20.68
C ARG A 2 6.93 -3.87 20.09
N ARG A 3 7.90 -4.31 20.90
CA ARG A 3 9.34 -4.23 20.52
C ARG A 3 10.12 -5.55 20.53
N ARG A 4 9.45 -6.71 20.52
CA ARG A 4 10.16 -8.02 20.57
C ARG A 4 9.54 -9.14 19.71
N SER A 5 8.73 -8.82 18.71
CA SER A 5 8.34 -9.82 17.71
C SER A 5 9.48 -9.94 16.68
N LEU A 6 10.14 -11.10 16.61
CA LEU A 6 11.20 -11.38 15.63
C LEU A 6 10.67 -11.15 14.19
N GLY A 7 11.39 -10.38 13.38
CA GLY A 7 11.12 -10.23 11.93
C GLY A 7 10.29 -9.00 11.50
N VAL A 8 10.02 -8.06 12.41
CA VAL A 8 9.41 -6.76 12.07
C VAL A 8 10.46 -5.84 11.42
N LYS A 9 10.12 -5.22 10.28
CA LYS A 9 10.99 -4.27 9.57
C LYS A 9 10.32 -2.92 9.37
N TYR A 10 11.12 -1.86 9.40
CA TYR A 10 10.68 -0.51 9.00
C TYR A 10 10.61 -0.39 7.47
N ARG A 11 9.87 0.59 6.95
CA ARG A 11 9.79 0.86 5.49
C ARG A 11 11.16 0.92 4.83
N ASP A 12 12.09 1.63 5.44
CA ASP A 12 13.46 1.80 4.92
C ASP A 12 14.28 0.51 4.96
N GLU A 13 13.79 -0.53 5.65
CA GLU A 13 14.34 -1.89 5.71
C GLU A 13 13.53 -2.90 4.86
N LEU A 14 12.33 -2.53 4.39
CA LEU A 14 11.49 -3.35 3.49
C LEU A 14 12.09 -3.40 2.09
N LEU A 15 12.59 -2.27 1.60
CA LEU A 15 13.30 -2.18 0.34
C LEU A 15 14.80 -2.25 0.59
N SER A 16 15.50 -3.10 -0.17
CA SER A 16 16.96 -3.11 -0.10
C SER A 16 17.51 -1.74 -0.56
N ALA A 17 18.57 -1.25 0.06
CA ALA A 17 19.23 0.00 -0.34
C ALA A 17 19.59 0.08 -1.84
N ARG A 18 19.75 -1.09 -2.50
CA ARG A 18 19.98 -1.18 -3.94
C ARG A 18 18.73 -0.83 -4.75
N ILE A 19 17.54 -1.24 -4.31
CA ILE A 19 16.27 -0.91 -4.96
C ILE A 19 15.98 0.58 -4.82
N VAL A 20 16.15 1.14 -3.62
CA VAL A 20 15.97 2.58 -3.38
C VAL A 20 16.88 3.44 -4.27
N ARG A 21 18.12 3.00 -4.51
CA ARG A 21 19.01 3.68 -5.46
C ARG A 21 18.52 3.59 -6.90
N LEU A 22 17.97 2.44 -7.30
CA LEU A 22 17.43 2.25 -8.65
C LEU A 22 16.16 3.07 -8.89
N GLU A 23 15.38 3.40 -7.84
CA GLU A 23 14.22 4.28 -7.95
C GLU A 23 14.60 5.73 -8.30
N ALA A 24 15.85 6.13 -8.06
CA ALA A 24 16.38 7.43 -8.47
C ALA A 24 16.90 7.45 -9.93
N GLU A 25 16.98 6.27 -10.56
CA GLU A 25 17.42 6.13 -11.95
C GLU A 25 16.22 6.21 -12.91
N ASP A 26 16.49 6.42 -14.20
CA ASP A 26 15.46 6.36 -15.24
C ASP A 26 14.85 4.95 -15.30
N PRO A 27 13.53 4.79 -15.06
CA PRO A 27 12.88 3.49 -15.07
C PRO A 27 13.05 2.75 -16.41
N GLN A 28 13.04 3.48 -17.54
CA GLN A 28 13.18 2.87 -18.85
C GLN A 28 14.59 2.31 -19.05
N GLY A 29 15.63 3.09 -18.72
CA GLY A 29 17.02 2.63 -18.78
C GLY A 29 17.30 1.42 -17.88
N VAL A 30 16.65 1.34 -16.71
CA VAL A 30 16.74 0.16 -15.83
C VAL A 30 16.10 -1.07 -16.49
N ILE A 31 14.91 -0.91 -17.09
CA ILE A 31 14.22 -2.00 -17.81
C ILE A 31 15.08 -2.48 -18.96
N ASP A 32 15.53 -1.59 -19.84
CA ASP A 32 16.32 -1.93 -21.04
C ASP A 32 17.61 -2.68 -20.67
N ARG A 33 18.22 -2.32 -19.54
CA ARG A 33 19.44 -2.96 -19.05
C ARG A 33 19.20 -4.34 -18.45
N LEU A 34 18.07 -4.55 -17.78
CA LEU A 34 17.78 -5.78 -17.05
C LEU A 34 16.96 -6.79 -17.84
N GLU A 35 16.15 -6.36 -18.80
CA GLU A 35 15.27 -7.20 -19.61
C GLU A 35 16.01 -8.36 -20.31
N PRO A 36 17.22 -8.19 -20.89
CA PRO A 36 17.95 -9.29 -21.52
C PRO A 36 18.34 -10.43 -20.55
N PHE A 37 18.37 -10.19 -19.25
CA PHE A 37 18.68 -11.19 -18.23
C PHE A 37 17.43 -11.92 -17.70
N VAL A 38 16.24 -11.54 -18.17
CA VAL A 38 14.97 -12.13 -17.75
C VAL A 38 14.52 -13.14 -18.81
N ASN A 39 14.29 -14.40 -18.41
CA ASN A 39 13.74 -15.39 -19.35
C ASN A 39 12.29 -15.04 -19.76
N GLU A 40 11.88 -15.51 -20.94
CA GLU A 40 10.58 -15.15 -21.53
C GLU A 40 9.41 -15.49 -20.61
N ARG A 41 9.39 -16.69 -20.02
CA ARG A 41 8.32 -17.10 -19.09
C ARG A 41 8.20 -16.14 -17.90
N ARG A 42 9.32 -15.65 -17.37
CA ARG A 42 9.31 -14.67 -16.27
C ARG A 42 8.82 -13.33 -16.78
N ARG A 43 9.30 -12.87 -17.93
CA ARG A 43 8.91 -11.61 -18.57
C ARG A 43 7.40 -11.54 -18.81
N GLU A 44 6.81 -12.56 -19.45
CA GLU A 44 5.37 -12.67 -19.68
C GLU A 44 4.56 -12.60 -18.37
N ARG A 45 5.03 -13.27 -17.32
CA ARG A 45 4.39 -13.22 -15.99
C ARG A 45 4.45 -11.82 -15.39
N LEU A 46 5.59 -11.11 -15.49
CA LEU A 46 5.71 -9.74 -15.00
C LEU A 46 4.72 -8.83 -15.75
N LEU A 47 4.70 -8.89 -17.08
CA LEU A 47 3.80 -8.09 -17.92
C LEU A 47 2.33 -8.38 -17.64
N THR A 48 1.97 -9.65 -17.44
CA THR A 48 0.61 -10.06 -17.07
C THR A 48 0.17 -9.45 -15.73
N VAL A 49 1.06 -9.45 -14.73
CA VAL A 49 0.77 -8.86 -13.40
C VAL A 49 0.65 -7.35 -13.52
N ILE A 50 1.58 -6.69 -14.23
CA ILE A 50 1.57 -5.23 -14.44
C ILE A 50 0.27 -4.80 -15.14
N GLY A 51 -0.14 -5.51 -16.20
CA GLY A 51 -1.38 -5.22 -16.93
C GLY A 51 -2.67 -5.42 -16.13
N ARG A 52 -2.59 -5.98 -14.92
CA ARG A 52 -3.72 -6.18 -14.00
C ARG A 52 -3.67 -5.24 -12.79
N ARG A 53 -2.70 -4.31 -12.72
CA ARG A 53 -2.62 -3.35 -11.61
C ARG A 53 -3.73 -2.31 -11.72
N LEU A 54 -4.30 -1.97 -10.57
CA LEU A 54 -5.35 -0.98 -10.40
C LEU A 54 -4.74 0.27 -9.75
N ASP A 55 -4.70 1.38 -10.50
CA ASP A 55 -4.43 2.72 -9.92
C ASP A 55 -5.74 3.49 -9.63
N SER A 56 -6.86 3.06 -10.21
CA SER A 56 -8.20 3.60 -9.91
C SER A 56 -8.69 3.25 -8.52
N VAL A 57 -8.09 2.24 -7.86
CA VAL A 57 -8.38 1.89 -6.47
C VAL A 57 -7.12 2.11 -5.65
N ARG A 58 -7.25 2.83 -4.53
CA ARG A 58 -6.19 3.07 -3.55
C ARG A 58 -6.70 2.71 -2.17
N VAL A 59 -5.78 2.36 -1.28
CA VAL A 59 -6.11 2.09 0.13
C VAL A 59 -5.43 3.14 1.01
N GLY A 60 -6.19 3.73 1.93
CA GLY A 60 -5.68 4.50 3.05
C GLY A 60 -5.77 3.67 4.32
N PHE A 61 -4.71 3.61 5.13
CA PHE A 61 -4.69 2.88 6.39
C PHE A 61 -4.27 3.82 7.54
N GLU A 62 -5.22 4.11 8.40
CA GLU A 62 -5.07 5.09 9.47
C GLU A 62 -4.48 4.46 10.74
N SER A 63 -3.37 5.00 11.22
CA SER A 63 -2.75 4.69 12.52
C SER A 63 -2.64 3.19 12.86
N PRO A 64 -2.05 2.36 11.98
CA PRO A 64 -1.97 0.92 12.20
C PRO A 64 -1.17 0.56 13.46
N HIS A 65 -1.80 -0.19 14.37
CA HIS A 65 -1.17 -0.57 15.64
C HIS A 65 -0.42 -1.91 15.54
N ASP A 66 -1.01 -2.91 14.88
CA ASP A 66 -0.44 -4.26 14.76
C ASP A 66 0.31 -4.46 13.43
N PRO A 67 1.63 -4.79 13.46
CA PRO A 67 2.40 -5.09 12.26
C PRO A 67 1.86 -6.26 11.41
N HIS A 68 1.09 -7.18 11.99
CA HIS A 68 0.45 -8.26 11.26
C HIS A 68 -0.66 -7.75 10.34
N ASN A 69 -1.41 -6.73 10.77
CA ASN A 69 -2.46 -6.13 9.96
C ASN A 69 -1.86 -5.30 8.84
N GLY A 70 -0.76 -4.59 9.09
CA GLY A 70 0.04 -3.99 8.03
C GLY A 70 0.46 -4.99 6.94
N ALA A 71 0.96 -6.15 7.33
CA ALA A 71 1.32 -7.20 6.37
C ALA A 71 0.11 -7.82 5.65
N ALA A 72 -1.03 -7.98 6.33
CA ALA A 72 -2.26 -8.48 5.75
C ALA A 72 -2.85 -7.52 4.71
N VAL A 73 -2.84 -6.21 5.00
CA VAL A 73 -3.28 -5.16 4.07
C VAL A 73 -2.38 -5.15 2.83
N ILE A 74 -1.04 -5.17 2.99
CA ILE A 74 -0.11 -5.22 1.85
C ILE A 74 -0.39 -6.44 0.96
N ARG A 75 -0.55 -7.63 1.55
CA ARG A 75 -0.86 -8.85 0.78
C ARG A 75 -2.22 -8.76 0.08
N SER A 76 -3.21 -8.17 0.72
CA SER A 76 -4.54 -7.99 0.13
C SER A 76 -4.46 -7.03 -1.06
N CYS A 77 -3.77 -5.89 -0.92
CA CYS A 77 -3.52 -4.97 -2.02
C CYS A 77 -2.84 -5.69 -3.20
N GLU A 78 -1.80 -6.48 -2.93
CA GLU A 78 -1.09 -7.22 -3.98
C GLU A 78 -2.00 -8.22 -4.70
N ALA A 79 -2.78 -9.01 -3.95
CA ALA A 79 -3.68 -10.02 -4.49
C ALA A 79 -4.82 -9.41 -5.33
N PHE A 80 -5.34 -8.25 -4.94
CA PHE A 80 -6.39 -7.53 -5.69
C PHE A 80 -5.85 -6.62 -6.79
N GLY A 81 -4.53 -6.54 -6.96
CA GLY A 81 -3.91 -5.69 -7.97
C GLY A 81 -3.82 -4.20 -7.59
N VAL A 82 -4.20 -3.81 -6.37
CA VAL A 82 -4.10 -2.41 -5.91
C VAL A 82 -2.65 -1.98 -5.87
N GLN A 83 -2.29 -0.93 -6.62
CA GLN A 83 -0.90 -0.50 -6.72
C GLN A 83 -0.44 0.34 -5.52
N ARG A 84 -1.32 1.16 -4.93
CA ARG A 84 -0.94 2.19 -3.96
C ARG A 84 -1.61 2.02 -2.61
N LEU A 85 -0.79 1.98 -1.57
CA LEU A 85 -1.19 1.99 -0.17
C LEU A 85 -0.68 3.28 0.49
N HIS A 86 -1.58 4.06 1.09
CA HIS A 86 -1.26 5.24 1.87
C HIS A 86 -1.40 4.90 3.36
N VAL A 87 -0.38 5.16 4.16
CA VAL A 87 -0.38 4.90 5.61
C VAL A 87 -0.22 6.21 6.36
N MET A 88 -1.16 6.53 7.24
CA MET A 88 -1.11 7.75 8.06
C MET A 88 -0.57 7.42 9.46
N GLU A 89 0.65 7.85 9.75
CA GLU A 89 1.46 7.42 10.91
C GLU A 89 1.32 8.34 12.14
N GLN A 90 0.11 8.82 12.46
CA GLN A 90 -0.09 9.85 13.50
C GLN A 90 0.49 9.47 14.87
N LYS A 91 0.20 8.26 15.36
CA LYS A 91 0.64 7.80 16.68
C LYS A 91 1.95 7.02 16.60
N GLU A 92 2.15 6.30 15.50
CA GLU A 92 3.09 5.20 15.43
C GLU A 92 3.57 4.96 14.00
N ARG A 93 4.89 4.76 13.84
CA ARG A 93 5.48 4.39 12.55
C ARG A 93 4.94 3.06 12.06
N PHE A 94 4.73 2.97 10.75
CA PHE A 94 4.31 1.76 10.07
C PHE A 94 5.41 0.70 10.17
N LEU A 95 4.98 -0.47 10.63
CA LEU A 95 5.80 -1.66 10.77
C LEU A 95 5.13 -2.74 9.95
N SER A 96 5.84 -3.30 8.98
CA SER A 96 5.38 -4.51 8.29
C SER A 96 6.28 -5.66 8.70
N ALA A 97 5.69 -6.77 9.13
CA ALA A 97 6.42 -8.00 9.32
C ALA A 97 6.88 -8.50 7.94
N ALA A 98 8.14 -8.22 7.57
CA ALA A 98 8.71 -8.65 6.29
C ALA A 98 8.72 -10.18 6.11
N SER A 99 8.66 -10.93 7.22
CA SER A 99 8.46 -12.39 7.23
C SER A 99 7.06 -12.81 6.76
N VAL A 100 6.08 -11.89 6.80
CA VAL A 100 4.69 -12.13 6.42
C VAL A 100 4.44 -11.62 5.00
N SER A 101 4.85 -10.44 4.58
CA SER A 101 4.48 -9.92 3.24
C SER A 101 4.96 -10.74 2.02
N LYS A 102 5.88 -11.71 2.18
CA LYS A 102 6.34 -12.63 1.11
C LYS A 102 6.82 -11.92 -0.17
N SER A 103 7.52 -10.78 -0.05
CA SER A 103 7.94 -9.93 -1.19
C SER A 103 6.82 -9.16 -1.90
N ALA A 104 5.57 -9.21 -1.42
CA ALA A 104 4.48 -8.37 -1.94
C ALA A 104 4.79 -6.88 -1.81
N GLU A 105 5.53 -6.49 -0.77
CA GLU A 105 5.98 -5.11 -0.55
C GLU A 105 6.85 -4.55 -1.67
N LYS A 106 7.42 -5.39 -2.54
CA LYS A 106 8.20 -4.96 -3.71
C LYS A 106 7.34 -4.58 -4.91
N TRP A 107 6.04 -4.87 -4.84
CA TRP A 107 5.08 -4.72 -5.94
C TRP A 107 4.04 -3.64 -5.65
N ILE A 108 4.04 -3.07 -4.45
CA ILE A 108 3.07 -2.10 -3.96
C ILE A 108 3.82 -0.84 -3.56
N ASP A 109 3.32 0.29 -4.01
CA ASP A 109 3.84 1.60 -3.61
C ASP A 109 3.25 1.95 -2.24
N VAL A 110 4.09 1.95 -1.21
CA VAL A 110 3.69 2.32 0.15
C VAL A 110 4.08 3.76 0.43
N HIS A 111 3.09 4.65 0.48
CA HIS A 111 3.25 6.06 0.80
C HIS A 111 2.91 6.30 2.27
N THR A 112 3.88 6.77 3.06
CA THR A 112 3.68 7.11 4.48
C THR A 112 3.48 8.61 4.65
N HIS A 113 2.52 9.01 5.47
CA HIS A 113 2.18 10.39 5.78
C HIS A 113 2.32 10.61 7.29
N GLY A 114 2.84 11.75 7.72
CA GLY A 114 3.02 12.05 9.14
C GLY A 114 1.69 12.31 9.84
N THR A 115 0.69 12.79 9.10
CA THR A 115 -0.64 13.10 9.62
C THR A 115 -1.76 12.50 8.78
N ILE A 116 -2.99 12.49 9.33
CA ILE A 116 -4.18 12.04 8.58
C ILE A 116 -4.48 13.02 7.45
N GLU A 117 -4.32 14.31 7.75
CA GLU A 117 -4.60 15.43 6.85
C GLU A 117 -3.72 15.37 5.61
N GLU A 118 -2.43 15.06 5.77
CA GLU A 118 -1.49 14.85 4.67
C GLU A 118 -1.91 13.67 3.78
N GLY A 119 -2.25 12.53 4.41
CA GLY A 119 -2.69 11.34 3.67
C GLY A 119 -3.99 11.57 2.91
N VAL A 120 -4.97 12.22 3.53
CA VAL A 120 -6.25 12.60 2.91
C VAL A 120 -6.01 13.60 1.78
N ALA A 121 -5.14 14.60 1.97
CA ALA A 121 -4.78 15.56 0.94
C ALA A 121 -4.13 14.88 -0.27
N ALA A 122 -3.23 13.92 -0.05
CA ALA A 122 -2.61 13.15 -1.13
C ALA A 122 -3.63 12.33 -1.93
N LEU A 123 -4.60 11.69 -1.26
CA LEU A 123 -5.66 10.92 -1.91
C LEU A 123 -6.63 11.81 -2.70
N ARG A 124 -7.02 12.96 -2.14
CA ARG A 124 -7.85 13.95 -2.83
C ARG A 124 -7.13 14.58 -4.02
N GLY A 125 -5.84 14.88 -3.87
CA GLY A 125 -4.98 15.38 -4.95
C GLY A 125 -4.85 14.39 -6.12
N ALA A 126 -5.04 13.10 -5.85
CA ALA A 126 -5.13 12.05 -6.87
C ALA A 126 -6.55 11.84 -7.42
N ALA A 127 -7.46 12.80 -7.20
CA ALA A 127 -8.85 12.79 -7.64
C ALA A 127 -9.64 11.54 -7.20
N CYS A 128 -9.30 10.98 -6.04
CA CYS A 128 -10.04 9.85 -5.48
C CYS A 128 -11.26 10.36 -4.69
N GLU A 129 -12.39 9.67 -4.85
CA GLU A 129 -13.47 9.70 -3.89
C GLU A 129 -13.09 8.84 -2.68
N LEU A 130 -13.21 9.39 -1.48
CA LEU A 130 -12.80 8.72 -0.25
C LEU A 130 -14.02 8.05 0.39
N VAL A 131 -13.93 6.74 0.58
CA VAL A 131 -14.96 5.96 1.29
C VAL A 131 -14.32 5.28 2.49
N ALA A 132 -14.90 5.50 3.65
CA ALA A 132 -14.41 5.00 4.92
C ALA A 132 -15.14 3.73 5.35
N ALA A 133 -14.39 2.73 5.80
CA ALA A 133 -14.95 1.58 6.49
C ALA A 133 -15.32 2.00 7.94
N HIS A 134 -16.63 2.05 8.23
CA HIS A 134 -17.16 2.45 9.54
C HIS A 134 -18.29 1.50 9.97
N PRO A 135 -18.41 1.12 11.26
CA PRO A 135 -19.46 0.22 11.73
C PRO A 135 -20.88 0.71 11.43
N ASP A 136 -21.10 2.02 11.51
CA ASP A 136 -22.38 2.68 11.20
C ASP A 136 -22.51 3.10 9.72
N GLY A 137 -21.62 2.59 8.85
CA GLY A 137 -21.65 2.88 7.42
C GLY A 137 -22.88 2.30 6.73
N THR A 138 -23.41 3.02 5.74
CA THR A 138 -24.59 2.61 4.97
C THR A 138 -24.26 2.04 3.58
N LEU A 139 -23.06 2.32 3.07
CA LEU A 139 -22.63 1.85 1.76
C LEU A 139 -22.21 0.38 1.82
N ILE A 140 -22.59 -0.37 0.78
CA ILE A 140 -22.15 -1.75 0.56
C ILE A 140 -21.20 -1.83 -0.64
N PRO A 141 -20.38 -2.89 -0.78
CA PRO A 141 -19.37 -2.96 -1.83
C PRO A 141 -19.89 -2.73 -3.26
N THR A 142 -21.13 -3.11 -3.57
CA THR A 142 -21.75 -2.88 -4.88
C THR A 142 -21.97 -1.40 -5.18
N ASP A 143 -22.19 -0.57 -4.16
CA ASP A 143 -22.38 0.88 -4.32
C ASP A 143 -21.08 1.56 -4.78
N LEU A 144 -19.94 0.93 -4.49
CA LEU A 144 -18.61 1.45 -4.81
C LEU A 144 -18.21 1.18 -6.27
N ALA A 145 -18.89 0.26 -6.96
CA ALA A 145 -18.50 -0.19 -8.30
C ALA A 145 -18.57 0.92 -9.37
N GLY A 146 -19.40 1.95 -9.14
CA GLY A 146 -19.56 3.10 -10.04
C GLY A 146 -18.52 4.21 -9.83
N ILE A 147 -17.69 4.13 -8.78
CA ILE A 147 -16.75 5.18 -8.43
C ILE A 147 -15.50 5.09 -9.34
N PRO A 148 -15.23 6.09 -10.21
CA PRO A 148 -14.14 5.98 -11.18
C PRO A 148 -12.74 5.91 -10.56
N ARG A 149 -12.54 6.61 -9.43
CA ARG A 149 -11.31 6.56 -8.63
C ARG A 149 -11.67 6.51 -7.16
N LEU A 150 -11.45 5.37 -6.53
CA LEU A 150 -11.83 5.09 -5.14
C LEU A 150 -10.60 5.05 -4.25
N ALA A 151 -10.67 5.73 -3.11
CA ALA A 151 -9.78 5.52 -1.98
C ALA A 151 -10.56 4.90 -0.82
N LEU A 152 -10.31 3.61 -0.53
CA LEU A 152 -10.91 2.92 0.61
C LEU A 152 -10.07 3.20 1.87
N ILE A 153 -10.66 3.85 2.86
CA ILE A 153 -10.00 4.23 4.11
C ILE A 153 -10.34 3.23 5.20
N LEU A 154 -9.31 2.62 5.78
CA LEU A 154 -9.39 1.64 6.85
C LEU A 154 -8.87 2.25 8.16
N GLY A 155 -9.62 2.09 9.23
CA GLY A 155 -9.23 2.51 10.57
C GLY A 155 -8.40 1.46 11.31
N ASN A 156 -7.86 1.82 12.46
CA ASN A 156 -7.14 0.87 13.31
C ASN A 156 -8.10 0.04 14.18
N GLU A 157 -7.59 -1.06 14.72
CA GLU A 157 -8.39 -2.10 15.39
C GLU A 157 -8.88 -1.70 16.79
N ARG A 158 -8.37 -0.60 17.35
CA ARG A 158 -8.70 -0.14 18.71
C ARG A 158 -9.71 0.99 18.71
N ASP A 159 -9.43 2.00 17.91
CA ASP A 159 -10.12 3.28 17.93
C ASP A 159 -10.99 3.48 16.67
N GLY A 160 -10.84 2.60 15.66
CA GLY A 160 -11.45 2.81 14.35
C GLY A 160 -10.78 3.95 13.59
N LEU A 161 -11.57 4.69 12.81
CA LEU A 161 -11.14 5.94 12.16
C LEU A 161 -11.30 7.09 13.15
N ALA A 162 -10.34 8.02 13.16
CA ALA A 162 -10.51 9.27 13.88
C ALA A 162 -11.77 9.98 13.39
N ARG A 163 -12.60 10.46 14.32
CA ARG A 163 -13.75 11.29 13.97
C ARG A 163 -13.20 12.60 13.40
N SER A 164 -13.54 12.89 12.16
CA SER A 164 -13.35 14.23 11.61
C SER A 164 -14.27 15.18 12.38
N SER A 165 -13.70 16.01 13.23
CA SER A 165 -14.36 17.20 13.78
C SER A 165 -14.63 18.22 12.67
#